data_AF-A0A1C4SRS9-F1
#
_entry.id   AF-A0A1C4SRS9-F1
#
_cell.length_a   1.000
_cell.length_b   1.000
_cell.length_c   1.000
_cell.angle_alpha   90.00
_cell.angle_beta   90.00
_cell.angle_gamma   90.00
#
_symmetry.space_group_name_H-M   'P 1'
#
loop_
_entity.id
_entity.type
_entity.pdbx_description
1 polymer ?
#
loop_
_entity_poly.entity_id
_entity_poly.type
_entity_poly.pdbx_seq_one_letter_code
_entity_poly.pdbx_strand_id
1 'polypeptide(L)'
;MYEAEQRGLSAELAVYEREDSPLLDALIYADMTTGPAGQNFDFDRRIDEILVRYEPGSEVHNAISKARPYLGAAVERTRSRIAA
;
A
#
# COMPACT_ATOMS: atom_id res chain seq x y z
N MET A 1 11.12 1.97 -1.99
CA MET A 1 10.22 1.62 -0.86
C MET A 1 9.94 2.91 -0.11
N TYR A 2 8.68 3.36 -0.02
CA TYR A 2 8.37 4.73 0.43
C TYR A 2 8.79 5.02 1.88
N GLU A 3 8.59 4.08 2.81
CA GLU A 3 8.97 4.26 4.21
C GLU A 3 10.47 4.00 4.43
N ALA A 4 11.03 2.95 3.81
CA ALA A 4 12.46 2.67 3.90
C ALA A 4 13.33 3.82 3.36
N GLU A 5 12.88 4.52 2.32
CA GLU A 5 13.53 5.73 1.83
C GLU A 5 13.48 6.86 2.86
N GLN A 6 12.33 7.07 3.51
CA GLN A 6 12.17 8.08 4.56
C GLN A 6 13.05 7.80 5.79
N ARG A 7 13.23 6.52 6.13
CA ARG A 7 14.07 6.08 7.25
C ARG A 7 15.56 5.95 6.90
N GLY A 8 15.95 6.16 5.64
CA GLY A 8 17.35 5.99 5.19
C GLY A 8 17.82 4.53 5.08
N LEU A 9 16.90 3.56 5.12
CA LEU A 9 17.20 2.11 5.16
C LEU A 9 17.29 1.46 3.77
N SER A 10 17.24 2.26 2.69
CA SER A 10 17.17 1.72 1.33
C SER A 10 18.38 0.88 0.94
N ALA A 11 19.58 1.27 1.38
CA ALA A 11 20.82 0.52 1.08
C ALA A 11 20.88 -0.81 1.84
N GLU A 12 20.47 -0.81 3.11
CA GLU A 12 20.46 -2.00 3.97
C GLU A 12 19.46 -3.04 3.47
N LEU A 13 18.29 -2.59 3.00
CA LEU A 13 17.26 -3.48 2.47
C LEU A 13 17.52 -3.93 1.03
N ALA A 14 18.49 -3.35 0.32
CA ALA A 14 18.79 -3.73 -1.07
C ALA A 14 19.32 -5.17 -1.22
N VAL A 15 19.72 -5.81 -0.11
CA VAL A 15 20.09 -7.23 -0.09
C VAL A 15 18.90 -8.16 -0.34
N TYR A 16 17.68 -7.68 -0.07
CA TYR A 16 16.46 -8.44 -0.32
C TYR A 16 15.94 -8.15 -1.73
N GLU A 17 15.66 -9.19 -2.49
CA GLU A 17 15.01 -9.05 -3.78
C GLU A 17 13.63 -8.41 -3.61
N ARG A 18 13.33 -7.43 -4.47
CA ARG A 18 12.02 -6.81 -4.47
C ARG A 18 11.05 -7.72 -5.20
N GLU A 19 10.09 -8.24 -4.46
CA GLU A 19 8.94 -8.91 -5.04
C GLU A 19 8.16 -7.93 -5.95
N ASP A 20 7.85 -8.36 -7.17
CA ASP A 20 7.08 -7.60 -8.17
C ASP A 20 6.21 -8.54 -9.03
N SER A 21 5.66 -9.57 -8.41
CA SER A 21 4.73 -10.52 -9.04
C SER A 21 3.26 -10.21 -8.72
N PRO A 22 2.31 -10.89 -9.39
CA PRO A 22 0.88 -10.79 -9.06
C PRO A 22 0.54 -11.15 -7.61
N LEU A 23 1.40 -11.89 -6.90
CA LEU A 23 1.21 -12.18 -5.48
C LEU A 23 1.28 -10.90 -4.63
N LEU A 24 2.26 -10.03 -4.90
CA LEU A 24 2.37 -8.76 -4.18
C LEU A 24 1.17 -7.85 -4.48
N ASP A 25 0.72 -7.80 -5.73
CA ASP A 25 -0.50 -7.07 -6.09
C ASP A 25 -1.72 -7.57 -5.31
N ALA A 26 -1.84 -8.89 -5.09
CA ALA A 26 -2.93 -9.48 -4.33
C ALA A 26 -2.85 -9.15 -2.83
N LEU A 27 -1.65 -9.14 -2.25
CA LEU A 27 -1.44 -8.72 -0.85
C LEU A 27 -1.72 -7.23 -0.66
N ILE A 28 -1.27 -6.38 -1.58
CA ILE A 28 -1.61 -4.95 -1.58
C ILE A 28 -3.11 -4.76 -1.69
N TYR A 29 -3.77 -5.48 -2.61
CA TYR A 29 -5.22 -5.44 -2.74
C TYR A 29 -5.91 -5.79 -1.41
N ALA A 30 -5.51 -6.88 -0.76
CA ALA A 30 -6.10 -7.31 0.52
C ALA A 30 -5.94 -6.24 1.62
N ASP A 31 -4.75 -5.63 1.78
CA ASP A 31 -4.53 -4.57 2.78
C ASP A 31 -5.31 -3.28 2.43
N MET A 32 -5.35 -2.93 1.15
CA MET A 32 -5.97 -1.71 0.65
C MET A 32 -7.50 -1.81 0.47
N THR A 33 -8.10 -2.97 0.72
CA THR A 33 -9.56 -3.16 0.74
C THR A 33 -10.08 -3.71 2.07
N THR A 34 -9.25 -3.77 3.11
CA THR A 34 -9.64 -4.28 4.42
C THR A 34 -9.42 -3.22 5.50
N GLY A 35 -10.48 -2.87 6.22
CA GLY A 35 -10.41 -1.93 7.33
C GLY A 35 -9.88 -2.58 8.62
N PRO A 36 -9.59 -1.78 9.67
CA PRO A 36 -8.90 -2.24 10.89
C PRO A 36 -9.61 -3.35 11.68
N ALA A 37 -10.92 -3.55 11.52
CA ALA A 37 -11.66 -4.65 12.14
C ALA A 37 -12.06 -5.75 11.13
N GLY A 38 -11.39 -5.81 9.97
CA GLY A 38 -11.62 -6.84 8.95
C GLY A 38 -12.77 -6.54 7.97
N GLN A 39 -13.39 -5.37 8.05
CA GLN A 39 -14.46 -5.00 7.13
C GLN A 39 -13.97 -4.73 5.70
N ASN A 40 -14.82 -5.01 4.72
CA ASN A 40 -14.56 -4.66 3.33
C ASN A 40 -14.66 -3.14 3.14
N PHE A 41 -13.58 -2.53 2.65
CA PHE A 41 -13.50 -1.14 2.21
C PHE A 41 -13.20 -1.07 0.71
N ASP A 42 -13.67 0.00 0.06
CA ASP A 42 -13.08 0.41 -1.22
C ASP A 42 -11.71 1.08 -0.99
N PHE A 43 -10.96 1.26 -2.07
CA PHE A 43 -9.59 1.76 -2.02
C PHE A 43 -9.51 3.17 -1.43
N ASP A 44 -10.35 4.09 -1.90
CA ASP A 44 -10.30 5.49 -1.47
C ASP A 44 -10.71 5.63 0.00
N ARG A 45 -11.75 4.92 0.44
CA ARG A 45 -12.15 4.88 1.84
C ARG A 45 -11.05 4.33 2.74
N ARG A 46 -10.30 3.33 2.28
CA ARG A 46 -9.15 2.79 3.03
C ARG A 46 -8.01 3.79 3.12
N ILE A 47 -7.69 4.48 2.02
CA ILE A 47 -6.67 5.55 2.02
C ILE A 47 -7.08 6.67 2.98
N ASP A 48 -8.32 7.15 2.90
CA ASP A 48 -8.81 8.23 3.76
C ASP A 48 -8.80 7.82 5.24
N GLU A 49 -9.19 6.59 5.57
CA GLU A 49 -9.10 6.08 6.95
C GLU A 49 -7.66 6.05 7.45
N ILE A 50 -6.70 5.60 6.64
CA ILE A 50 -5.28 5.59 7.02
C ILE A 50 -4.78 7.02 7.26
N LEU A 51 -5.12 7.96 6.39
CA LEU A 51 -4.69 9.36 6.49
C LEU A 51 -5.33 10.11 7.66
N VAL A 52 -6.52 9.69 8.11
CA VAL A 52 -7.15 10.19 9.35
C VAL A 52 -6.52 9.57 10.59
N ARG A 53 -6.19 8.28 10.54
CA ARG A 53 -5.61 7.55 11.68
C ARG A 53 -4.17 7.93 11.97
N TYR A 54 -3.40 8.28 10.93
CA TYR A 54 -2.02 8.73 11.05
C TYR A 54 -1.93 10.21 10.66
N GLU A 55 -1.60 11.06 11.64
CA GLU A 55 -1.57 12.51 11.44
C GLU A 55 -0.52 12.95 10.39
N PRO A 56 -0.76 14.10 9.73
CA PRO A 56 0.22 14.70 8.84
C PRO A 56 1.60 14.82 9.49
N GLY A 57 2.65 14.47 8.76
CA GLY A 57 4.03 14.45 9.26
C GLY A 57 4.49 13.12 9.83
N SER A 58 3.58 12.18 10.12
CA SER A 58 3.97 10.80 10.41
C SER A 58 4.53 10.11 9.16
N GLU A 59 5.45 9.17 9.36
CA GLU A 59 6.08 8.39 8.28
C GLU A 59 5.03 7.62 7.46
N VAL A 60 4.01 7.07 8.13
CA VAL A 60 2.91 6.35 7.49
C VAL A 60 2.08 7.27 6.60
N HIS A 61 1.67 8.44 7.12
CA HIS A 61 0.90 9.42 6.35
C HIS A 61 1.66 9.85 5.08
N ASN A 62 2.95 10.16 5.22
CA ASN A 62 3.80 10.57 4.11
C ASN A 62 4.02 9.44 3.10
N ALA A 63 4.27 8.22 3.58
CA ALA A 63 4.48 7.05 2.72
C ALA A 63 3.22 6.71 1.93
N ILE A 64 2.06 6.63 2.58
CA ILE A 64 0.79 6.28 1.93
C ILE A 64 0.36 7.35 0.93
N SER A 65 0.52 8.63 1.28
CA SER A 65 0.23 9.73 0.36
C SER A 65 1.04 9.63 -0.93
N LYS A 66 2.35 9.34 -0.84
CA LYS A 66 3.23 9.15 -2.00
C LYS A 66 2.95 7.85 -2.74
N ALA A 67 2.57 6.80 -2.02
CA ALA A 67 2.33 5.47 -2.57
C ALA A 67 0.96 5.31 -3.25
N ARG A 68 0.00 6.21 -3.00
CA ARG A 68 -1.38 6.11 -3.50
C ARG A 68 -1.47 5.71 -4.98
N PRO A 69 -0.73 6.31 -5.94
CA PRO A 69 -0.83 5.90 -7.35
C PRO A 69 -0.38 4.47 -7.59
N TYR A 70 0.71 4.04 -6.94
CA TYR A 70 1.24 2.68 -7.04
C TYR A 70 0.27 1.65 -6.43
N LEU A 71 -0.26 1.95 -5.24
CA LEU A 71 -1.22 1.10 -4.53
C LEU A 71 -2.52 0.94 -5.32
N GLY A 72 -3.06 2.04 -5.87
CA GLY A 72 -4.25 2.02 -6.71
C GLY A 72 -4.06 1.19 -7.98
N ALA A 73 -2.88 1.29 -8.62
CA ALA A 73 -2.56 0.46 -9.78
C ALA A 73 -2.49 -1.03 -9.45
N ALA A 74 -1.93 -1.41 -8.29
CA ALA A 74 -1.90 -2.79 -7.82
C ALA A 74 -3.31 -3.33 -7.55
N VAL A 75 -4.16 -2.52 -6.90
CA VAL A 75 -5.58 -2.85 -6.68
C VAL A 75 -6.29 -3.13 -8.00
N GLU A 76 -6.10 -2.28 -9.01
CA GLU A 76 -6.76 -2.44 -10.31
C GLU A 76 -6.27 -3.68 -11.06
N ARG A 77 -4.95 -3.94 -11.07
CA ARG A 77 -4.39 -5.16 -11.67
C ARG A 77 -4.97 -6.42 -11.03
N THR A 78 -5.13 -6.44 -9.71
CA THR A 78 -5.75 -7.57 -9.01
C THR A 78 -7.23 -7.72 -9.36
N ARG A 79 -8.01 -6.62 -9.38
CA ARG A 79 -9.42 -6.65 -9.80
C ARG A 79 -9.60 -7.21 -11.21
N SER A 80 -8.77 -6.74 -12.14
CA SER A 80 -8.78 -7.21 -13.53
C SER A 80 -8.49 -8.71 -13.64
N ARG A 81 -7.57 -9.25 -12.83
CA ARG A 81 -7.26 -10.70 -12.81
C ARG A 81 -8.38 -11.55 -12.21
N ILE A 82 -9.09 -11.04 -11.21
CA ILE A 82 -10.22 -11.75 -10.57
C ILE A 82 -11.44 -11.81 -11.51
N ALA A 83 -11.62 -10.79 -12.36
CA ALA A 83 -12.74 -10.69 -13.28
C ALA A 83 -12.56 -11.51 -14.58
N ALA A 84 -11.36 -12.03 -14.85
CA ALA A 84 -11.02 -12.83 -16.03
C ALA A 84 -11.34 -14.32 -15.83
#